data_AF-A0A412RSF5-F1
#
_entry.id   AF-A0A412RSF5-F1
#
_cell.length_a   1.000
_cell.length_b   1.000
_cell.length_c   1.000
_cell.angle_alpha   90.00
_cell.angle_beta   90.00
_cell.angle_gamma   90.00
#
_symmetry.space_group_name_H-M   'P 1'
#
loop_
_entity.id
_entity.type
_entity.pdbx_description
1 polymer ?
#
loop_
_entity_poly.entity_id
_entity_poly.type
_entity_poly.pdbx_seq_one_letter_code
_entity_poly.pdbx_strand_id
1 'polypeptide(L)' 'MKTTMPKLINDMPVATERGHGLGTKNIRQSAESLGGKCQYSVSDTMFIVRVII' A
#
# COMPACT_ATOMS: atom_id res chain seq x y z
N MET A 1 -17.18 11.76 -5.82
CA MET A 1 -16.34 10.55 -5.68
C MET A 1 -16.69 9.88 -4.36
N LYS A 2 -16.99 8.58 -4.37
CA LYS A 2 -17.23 7.83 -3.13
C LYS A 2 -15.86 7.45 -2.56
N THR A 3 -15.42 8.15 -1.51
CA THR A 3 -14.13 7.85 -0.86
C THR A 3 -14.26 6.52 -0.13
N THR A 4 -13.69 5.46 -0.68
CA THR A 4 -13.70 4.14 -0.06
C THR A 4 -12.37 3.94 0.65
N MET A 5 -12.39 3.59 1.93
CA MET A 5 -11.14 3.26 2.65
C MET A 5 -10.43 2.09 1.94
N PRO A 6 -9.11 2.18 1.71
CA PRO A 6 -8.36 1.09 1.11
C PRO A 6 -8.51 -0.19 1.95
N LYS A 7 -8.80 -1.30 1.29
CA LYS A 7 -8.77 -2.61 1.95
C LYS A 7 -7.35 -3.13 1.95
N LEU A 8 -6.90 -3.63 3.10
CA LEU A 8 -5.65 -4.37 3.22
C LEU A 8 -5.96 -5.87 3.25
N ILE A 9 -5.30 -6.65 2.40
CA ILE A 9 -5.35 -8.11 2.41
C ILE A 9 -3.91 -8.61 2.47
N ASN A 10 -3.59 -9.45 3.45
CA ASN A 10 -2.22 -9.93 3.69
C ASN A 10 -1.20 -8.78 3.73
N ASP A 11 -1.51 -7.75 4.52
CA ASP A 11 -0.73 -6.52 4.69
C ASP A 11 -0.52 -5.69 3.41
N MET A 12 -1.21 -6.00 2.31
CA MET A 12 -1.13 -5.26 1.05
C MET A 12 -2.41 -4.48 0.74
N PRO A 13 -2.31 -3.22 0.30
CA PRO A 13 -3.47 -2.49 -0.21
C PRO A 13 -3.95 -3.10 -1.53
N VAL A 14 -5.24 -3.42 -1.59
CA VAL A 14 -5.90 -3.99 -2.75
C VAL A 14 -6.75 -2.94 -3.43
N ALA A 15 -6.42 -2.64 -4.69
CA ALA A 15 -7.25 -1.80 -5.54
C ALA A 15 -8.43 -2.61 -6.10
N THR A 16 -9.62 -2.02 -6.10
CA THR A 16 -10.85 -2.62 -6.64
C THR A 16 -11.11 -2.24 -8.10
N GLU A 17 -10.38 -1.24 -8.62
CA GLU A 17 -10.51 -0.75 -9.98
C GLU A 17 -9.41 -1.32 -10.88
N ARG A 18 -9.79 -1.72 -12.10
CA ARG A 18 -8.85 -2.25 -13.09
C ARG A 18 -7.84 -1.17 -13.48
N GLY A 19 -6.55 -1.52 -13.49
CA GLY A 19 -5.46 -0.59 -13.80
C GLY A 19 -4.88 0.14 -12.59
N HIS A 20 -5.41 -0.09 -11.38
CA HIS A 20 -4.92 0.51 -10.14
C HIS A 20 -4.08 -0.47 -9.31
N GLY A 21 -3.36 0.07 -8.31
CA GLY A 21 -2.58 -0.73 -7.34
C GLY A 21 -1.12 -0.99 -7.72
N LEU A 22 -0.64 -0.48 -8.86
CA LEU A 22 0.76 -0.62 -9.25
C LEU A 22 1.71 0.15 -8.33
N GLY A 23 1.36 1.38 -7.94
CA GLY A 23 2.22 2.21 -7.11
C GLY A 23 2.56 1.59 -5.75
N THR A 24 1.59 0.97 -5.08
CA THR A 24 1.82 0.30 -3.80
C THR A 24 2.67 -0.96 -3.95
N LYS A 25 2.49 -1.73 -5.02
CA LYS A 25 3.37 -2.87 -5.35
C LYS A 25 4.81 -2.43 -5.59
N ASN A 26 5.01 -1.36 -6.38
CA ASN A 26 6.32 -0.83 -6.70
C ASN A 26 7.05 -0.37 -5.43
N ILE A 27 6.37 0.34 -4.52
CA ILE A 27 6.98 0.79 -3.26
C ILE A 27 7.48 -0.41 -2.43
N ARG A 28 6.66 -1.45 -2.26
CA ARG A 28 7.05 -2.65 -1.52
C ARG A 28 8.25 -3.33 -2.17
N GLN A 29 8.19 -3.52 -3.49
CA GLN A 29 9.28 -4.15 -4.25
C GLN A 29 10.59 -3.35 -4.13
N SER A 30 10.53 -2.02 -4.18
CA SER A 30 11.71 -1.17 -4.00
C SER A 30 12.31 -1.31 -2.60
N ALA A 31 11.49 -1.31 -1.55
CA ALA A 31 12.00 -1.50 -0.19
C ALA A 31 12.60 -2.89 0.01
N GLU A 32 11.93 -3.94 -0.48
CA GLU A 32 12.41 -5.33 -0.43
C GLU A 32 13.73 -5.50 -1.21
N SER A 33 13.90 -4.79 -2.33
CA SER A 33 15.14 -4.84 -3.13
C SER A 33 16.37 -4.29 -2.39
N LEU A 34 16.15 -3.45 -1.37
CA LEU A 34 17.20 -2.90 -0.51
C LEU A 34 17.40 -3.72 0.78
N GLY A 35 16.73 -4.87 0.91
CA GLY A 35 16.72 -5.67 2.14
C GLY A 35 15.77 -5.14 3.22
N GLY A 36 15.00 -4.09 2.90
CA GLY A 36 14.04 -3.46 3.79
C GLY A 36 12.66 -4.13 3.76
N LYS A 37 11.69 -3.48 4.41
CA LYS A 37 10.28 -3.89 4.44
C LYS A 37 9.33 -2.69 4.38
N CYS A 38 8.12 -2.95 3.92
CA CYS A 38 7.02 -1.98 3.94
C CYS A 38 5.90 -2.42 4.87
N GLN A 39 5.27 -1.45 5.53
CA GLN A 39 4.04 -1.62 6.29
C GLN A 39 3.01 -0.62 5.76
N TYR A 40 1.80 -1.11 5.50
CA TYR A 40 0.68 -0.30 5.08
C TYR A 40 -0.37 -0.27 6.19
N SER A 41 -0.93 0.90 6.44
CA SER A 41 -2.08 1.05 7.34
C SER A 41 -3.05 2.11 6.82
N VAL A 42 -4.27 2.06 7.33
CA VAL A 42 -5.31 3.06 7.08
C VAL A 42 -5.74 3.59 8.44
N SER A 43 -5.75 4.91 8.59
CA SER A 43 -6.21 5.60 9.81
C SER A 43 -7.07 6.78 9.41
N ASP A 44 -8.32 6.80 9.84
CA ASP A 44 -9.32 7.82 9.49
C ASP A 44 -9.39 8.09 7.98
N THR A 45 -8.89 9.24 7.54
CA THR A 45 -8.85 9.68 6.14
C THR A 45 -7.48 9.50 5.49
N MET A 46 -6.52 8.88 6.19
CA MET A 46 -5.15 8.72 5.74
C MET A 46 -4.83 7.27 5.37
N PHE A 47 -4.19 7.14 4.22
CA PHE A 47 -3.42 5.97 3.86
C PHE A 47 -1.96 6.21 4.26
N ILE A 48 -1.43 5.33 5.09
CA ILE A 48 -0.09 5.46 5.66
C ILE A 48 0.80 4.37 5.08
N VAL A 49 1.99 4.78 4.63
CA VAL A 49 3.04 3.88 4.19
C VAL A 49 4.27 4.11 5.07
N ARG A 50 4.75 3.05 5.71
CA ARG A 50 6.02 3.06 6.44
C ARG A 50 7.03 2.19 5.70
N VAL A 51 8.14 2.80 5.30
CA VAL A 51 9.27 2.13 4.66
C VAL A 51 10.40 2.04 5.67
N ILE A 52 10.96 0.85 5.85
CA ILE A 52 12.06 0.55 6.78
C ILE A 52 13.18 -0.02 5.91
N ILE A 53 14.32 0.67 5.85
CA ILE A 53 15.52 0.28 5.10
C ILE A 53 16.63 -0.02 6.10
#